data_AF-A0A6I4ISP5-F1
#
_entry.id   AF-A0A6I4ISP5-F1
#
_cell.length_a   1.000
_cell.length_b   1.000
_cell.length_c   1.000
_cell.angle_alpha   90.00
_cell.angle_beta   90.00
_cell.angle_gamma   90.00
#
_symmetry.space_group_name_H-M   'P 1'
#
loop_
_entity.id
_entity.type
_entity.pdbx_description
1 polymer ?
#
loop_
_entity_poly.entity_id
_entity_poly.type
_entity_poly.pdbx_seq_one_letter_code
_entity_poly.pdbx_strand_id
1 'polypeptide(L)'
;MIEKKEYRQKIFQHLDGLVTAPVAIALHKKNITAYILEHKKVGLTELSQTFQANEGYLNIALRTLASQGFLEYEVNNVENTVTVQINEKSAYAFSLFPLYQDVVSLLNETQLFTSVRIATNFITQLEVIFSKYQQNFAIQFSNDPQEKALQEQVLAHIEGYLVGPIVVSLGMTGMFHKYFMETSFRAEEFHREPEVFKVILDFFTHLNWFTEKNGNYQFTETGLFFAKRATAYGVTVSYLPMFKNMESLLFGNPNALRDIGAHEDEIHVNREMNVWGSGGAHATYFKVIDDIIIEIFNKPINEQPKGILDMGCGNGAFLQHIFEVIERQTLRGKLLEEHPLFLVGADYNQAALKVTRANLIKADIWAKVIWGDIGRPDLLAKDLEENYAIDLKDLLNVRTFLDHNRIWEEPETIKEGRNSISTGAFAHRGKRIPNNSVEDNLLQHLKKWAPYVHKYGLLIIELHTIAPQLTAQNLGKTAATAYDATHGFSDQFIVEIDVLHNVAAEANLFPDPAYFKKFPDTAYATVSINLLKGN
;
A
#
# COMPACT_ATOMS: atom_id res chain seq x y z
N MET A 1 -12.49 21.57 12.40
CA MET A 1 -12.22 20.13 12.65
C MET A 1 -12.97 19.21 11.68
N ILE A 2 -14.19 19.58 11.25
CA ILE A 2 -15.03 18.80 10.32
C ILE A 2 -14.46 18.76 8.89
N GLU A 3 -14.06 19.90 8.30
CA GLU A 3 -13.47 19.98 6.95
C GLU A 3 -12.23 19.08 6.74
N LYS A 4 -11.34 19.01 7.75
CA LYS A 4 -10.15 18.13 7.69
C LYS A 4 -10.50 16.64 7.65
N LYS A 5 -11.69 16.23 8.09
CA LYS A 5 -12.15 14.84 8.02
C LYS A 5 -12.66 14.50 6.62
N GLU A 6 -13.46 15.39 6.04
CA GLU A 6 -13.99 15.23 4.68
C GLU A 6 -12.87 15.17 3.63
N TYR A 7 -11.84 16.02 3.76
CA TYR A 7 -10.70 15.95 2.84
C TYR A 7 -9.88 14.65 2.96
N ARG A 8 -9.75 14.08 4.18
CA ARG A 8 -9.14 12.73 4.32
C ARG A 8 -10.00 11.66 3.68
N GLN A 9 -11.31 11.76 3.85
CA GLN A 9 -12.25 10.84 3.22
C GLN A 9 -12.13 10.89 1.70
N LYS A 10 -12.00 12.08 1.12
CA LYS A 10 -11.78 12.27 -0.30
C LYS A 10 -10.49 11.61 -0.79
N ILE A 11 -9.39 11.71 -0.04
CA ILE A 11 -8.14 10.97 -0.36
C ILE A 11 -8.43 9.47 -0.46
N PHE A 12 -9.08 8.86 0.52
CA PHE A 12 -9.34 7.42 0.49
C PHE A 12 -10.26 7.01 -0.68
N GLN A 13 -11.31 7.80 -0.95
CA GLN A 13 -12.17 7.58 -2.13
C GLN A 13 -11.39 7.69 -3.45
N HIS A 14 -10.41 8.60 -3.53
CA HIS A 14 -9.53 8.68 -4.69
C HIS A 14 -8.66 7.43 -4.84
N LEU A 15 -8.06 6.93 -3.74
CA LEU A 15 -7.26 5.70 -3.77
C LEU A 15 -8.10 4.49 -4.19
N ASP A 16 -9.34 4.40 -3.69
CA ASP A 16 -10.30 3.37 -4.10
C ASP A 16 -10.59 3.43 -5.60
N GLY A 17 -10.74 4.63 -6.15
CA GLY A 17 -10.93 4.85 -7.58
C GLY A 17 -9.78 4.35 -8.45
N LEU A 18 -8.54 4.61 -8.03
CA LEU A 18 -7.33 4.21 -8.74
C LEU A 18 -7.22 2.69 -8.98
N VAL A 19 -7.84 1.89 -8.10
CA VAL A 19 -7.82 0.43 -8.22
C VAL A 19 -9.14 -0.14 -8.76
N THR A 20 -10.26 0.51 -8.44
CA THR A 20 -11.60 0.00 -8.78
C THR A 20 -11.93 0.21 -10.26
N ALA A 21 -11.63 1.37 -10.82
CA ALA A 21 -11.96 1.69 -12.22
C ALA A 21 -11.38 0.69 -13.25
N PRO A 22 -10.07 0.33 -13.22
CA PRO A 22 -9.52 -0.62 -14.17
C PRO A 22 -10.09 -2.04 -13.98
N VAL A 23 -10.35 -2.45 -12.73
CA VAL A 23 -11.01 -3.73 -12.41
C VAL A 23 -12.43 -3.75 -12.97
N ALA A 24 -13.22 -2.72 -12.69
CA ALA A 24 -14.60 -2.60 -13.13
C ALA A 24 -14.72 -2.66 -14.66
N ILE A 25 -13.87 -1.92 -15.37
CA ILE A 25 -13.85 -1.94 -16.85
C ILE A 25 -13.44 -3.32 -17.39
N ALA A 26 -12.42 -3.96 -16.83
CA ALA A 26 -11.97 -5.27 -17.29
C ALA A 26 -13.06 -6.34 -17.14
N LEU A 27 -13.75 -6.37 -15.99
CA LEU A 27 -14.84 -7.31 -15.73
C LEU A 27 -16.09 -6.99 -16.59
N HIS A 28 -16.41 -5.71 -16.77
CA HIS A 28 -17.53 -5.28 -17.60
C HIS A 28 -17.33 -5.67 -19.07
N LYS A 29 -16.15 -5.40 -19.65
CA LYS A 29 -15.83 -5.72 -21.06
C LYS A 29 -15.88 -7.21 -21.36
N LYS A 30 -15.62 -8.07 -20.37
CA LYS A 30 -15.73 -9.53 -20.51
C LYS A 30 -17.12 -10.07 -20.18
N ASN A 31 -18.11 -9.21 -19.92
CA ASN A 31 -19.49 -9.58 -19.55
C ASN A 31 -19.61 -10.37 -18.22
N ILE A 32 -18.60 -10.34 -17.36
CA ILE A 32 -18.63 -11.03 -16.07
C ILE A 32 -19.70 -10.41 -15.16
N THR A 33 -19.81 -9.08 -15.15
CA THR A 33 -20.84 -8.39 -14.36
C THR A 33 -22.25 -8.75 -14.82
N ALA A 34 -22.47 -8.92 -16.13
CA ALA A 34 -23.76 -9.35 -16.67
C ALA A 34 -24.10 -10.80 -16.27
N TYR A 35 -23.12 -11.69 -16.33
CA TYR A 35 -23.27 -13.08 -15.90
C TYR A 35 -23.65 -13.19 -14.42
N ILE A 36 -22.99 -12.40 -13.56
CA ILE A 36 -23.31 -12.34 -12.13
C ILE A 36 -24.74 -11.84 -11.90
N LEU A 37 -25.22 -10.84 -12.66
CA LEU A 37 -26.61 -10.36 -12.58
C LEU A 37 -27.63 -11.43 -12.99
N GLU A 38 -27.33 -12.20 -14.04
CA GLU A 38 -28.20 -13.28 -14.52
C GLU A 38 -28.31 -14.43 -13.52
N HIS A 39 -27.17 -14.89 -12.99
CA HIS A 39 -27.10 -16.08 -12.12
C HIS A 39 -27.31 -15.76 -10.64
N LYS A 40 -27.21 -14.48 -10.25
CA LYS A 40 -27.42 -13.91 -8.91
C LYS A 40 -26.42 -14.34 -7.84
N LYS A 41 -26.02 -15.61 -7.78
CA LYS A 41 -25.00 -16.17 -6.89
C LYS A 41 -24.12 -17.13 -7.68
N VAL A 42 -22.81 -16.90 -7.69
CA VAL A 42 -21.87 -17.63 -8.57
C VAL A 42 -20.57 -17.94 -7.82
N GLY A 43 -20.05 -19.15 -8.01
CA GLY A 43 -18.75 -19.55 -7.48
C GLY A 43 -17.59 -18.92 -8.26
N LEU A 44 -16.50 -18.60 -7.57
CA LEU A 44 -15.29 -18.08 -8.21
C LEU A 44 -14.71 -19.04 -9.26
N THR A 45 -14.64 -20.33 -8.93
CA THR A 45 -14.11 -21.35 -9.84
C THR A 45 -14.96 -21.45 -11.11
N GLU A 46 -16.29 -21.38 -10.99
CA GLU A 46 -17.22 -21.34 -12.13
C GLU A 46 -16.96 -20.13 -13.02
N LEU A 47 -16.83 -18.92 -12.43
CA LEU A 47 -16.50 -17.71 -13.19
C LEU A 47 -15.14 -17.85 -13.89
N SER A 48 -14.12 -18.33 -13.18
CA SER A 48 -12.77 -18.47 -13.76
C SER A 48 -12.74 -19.42 -14.95
N GLN A 49 -13.47 -20.54 -14.89
CA GLN A 49 -13.56 -21.51 -15.98
C GLN A 49 -14.37 -20.96 -17.15
N THR A 50 -15.51 -20.33 -16.87
CA THR A 50 -16.41 -19.78 -17.90
C THR A 50 -15.74 -18.68 -18.72
N PHE A 51 -14.99 -17.80 -18.04
CA PHE A 51 -14.34 -16.65 -18.66
C PHE A 51 -12.84 -16.85 -18.95
N GLN A 52 -12.33 -18.07 -18.74
CA GLN A 52 -10.91 -18.42 -18.89
C GLN A 52 -9.99 -17.43 -18.16
N ALA A 53 -10.37 -17.05 -16.95
CA ALA A 53 -9.68 -16.06 -16.14
C ALA A 53 -8.64 -16.72 -15.20
N ASN A 54 -7.59 -15.99 -14.87
CA ASN A 54 -6.66 -16.35 -13.82
C ASN A 54 -7.38 -16.26 -12.47
N GLU A 55 -7.76 -17.42 -11.90
CA GLU A 55 -8.66 -17.53 -10.74
C GLU A 55 -8.22 -16.67 -9.54
N GLY A 56 -6.92 -16.61 -9.25
CA GLY A 56 -6.39 -15.81 -8.14
C GLY A 56 -6.61 -14.31 -8.35
N TYR A 57 -6.31 -13.79 -9.54
CA TYR A 57 -6.52 -12.38 -9.85
C TYR A 57 -8.01 -12.04 -10.02
N LEU A 58 -8.83 -12.97 -10.51
CA LEU A 58 -10.29 -12.81 -10.51
C LEU A 58 -10.83 -12.72 -9.08
N ASN A 59 -10.29 -13.50 -8.13
CA ASN A 59 -10.67 -13.42 -6.71
C ASN A 59 -10.46 -12.00 -6.15
N ILE A 60 -9.30 -11.41 -6.42
CA ILE A 60 -8.93 -10.05 -5.98
C ILE A 60 -9.82 -9.00 -6.66
N ALA A 61 -10.12 -9.17 -7.96
CA ALA A 61 -11.01 -8.28 -8.69
C ALA A 61 -12.43 -8.27 -8.09
N LEU A 62 -12.98 -9.45 -7.78
CA LEU A 62 -14.29 -9.58 -7.18
C LEU A 62 -14.32 -9.04 -5.74
N ARG A 63 -13.29 -9.32 -4.93
CA ARG A 63 -13.13 -8.71 -3.60
C ARG A 63 -13.08 -7.19 -3.69
N THR A 64 -12.41 -6.63 -4.70
CA THR A 64 -12.33 -5.17 -4.93
C THR A 64 -13.72 -4.57 -5.12
N LEU A 65 -14.58 -5.19 -5.95
CA LEU A 65 -15.97 -4.75 -6.14
C LEU A 65 -16.80 -4.91 -4.86
N ALA A 66 -16.58 -5.99 -4.10
CA ALA A 66 -17.25 -6.24 -2.83
C ALA A 66 -16.90 -5.19 -1.77
N SER A 67 -15.62 -4.84 -1.66
CA SER A 67 -15.13 -3.78 -0.76
C SER A 67 -15.72 -2.41 -1.07
N GLN A 68 -16.17 -2.19 -2.31
CA GLN A 68 -16.89 -0.99 -2.73
C GLN A 68 -18.42 -1.07 -2.53
N GLY A 69 -18.92 -2.20 -2.01
CA GLY A 69 -20.32 -2.45 -1.75
C GLY A 69 -21.14 -2.80 -3.00
N PHE A 70 -20.49 -3.13 -4.13
CA PHE A 70 -21.18 -3.41 -5.39
C PHE A 70 -21.69 -4.84 -5.49
N LEU A 71 -21.19 -5.76 -4.66
CA LEU A 71 -21.63 -7.15 -4.58
C LEU A 71 -21.26 -7.73 -3.21
N GLU A 72 -21.86 -8.87 -2.85
CA GLU A 72 -21.48 -9.65 -1.68
C GLU A 72 -20.39 -10.67 -2.01
N TYR A 73 -19.47 -10.88 -1.07
CA TYR A 73 -18.33 -11.78 -1.20
C TYR A 73 -18.22 -12.67 0.05
N GLU A 74 -18.27 -13.97 -0.15
CA GLU A 74 -18.24 -14.98 0.91
C GLU A 74 -17.08 -15.96 0.70
N VAL A 75 -16.35 -16.25 1.77
CA VAL A 75 -15.27 -17.26 1.79
C VAL A 75 -15.65 -18.37 2.74
N ASN A 76 -15.56 -19.62 2.28
CA ASN A 76 -15.63 -20.80 3.13
C ASN A 76 -14.25 -21.46 3.17
N ASN A 77 -13.51 -21.27 4.26
CA ASN A 77 -12.16 -21.81 4.43
C ASN A 77 -12.13 -23.32 4.71
N VAL A 78 -13.26 -23.93 5.10
CA VAL A 78 -13.38 -25.39 5.30
C VAL A 78 -13.49 -26.08 3.94
N GLU A 79 -14.36 -25.56 3.07
CA GLU A 79 -14.57 -26.11 1.71
C GLU A 79 -13.59 -25.53 0.68
N ASN A 80 -12.80 -24.52 1.08
CA ASN A 80 -11.93 -23.73 0.21
C ASN A 80 -12.68 -23.11 -1.00
N THR A 81 -13.89 -22.63 -0.78
CA THR A 81 -14.72 -22.00 -1.82
C THR A 81 -14.86 -20.50 -1.62
N VAL A 82 -15.00 -19.78 -2.73
CA VAL A 82 -15.34 -18.35 -2.75
C VAL A 82 -16.59 -18.19 -3.60
N THR A 83 -17.56 -17.44 -3.10
CA THR A 83 -18.82 -17.17 -3.80
C THR A 83 -19.09 -15.68 -3.80
N VAL A 84 -19.60 -15.18 -4.94
CA VAL A 84 -20.11 -13.81 -5.05
C VAL A 84 -21.62 -13.82 -5.28
N GLN A 85 -22.30 -12.81 -4.76
CA GLN A 85 -23.74 -12.66 -4.90
C GLN A 85 -24.11 -11.20 -5.16
N ILE A 86 -25.15 -10.98 -5.96
CA ILE A 86 -25.73 -9.64 -6.13
C ILE A 86 -26.42 -9.16 -4.86
N ASN A 87 -26.38 -7.85 -4.65
CA ASN A 87 -27.17 -7.14 -3.64
C ASN A 87 -28.05 -6.08 -4.30
N GLU A 88 -28.73 -5.27 -3.50
CA GLU A 88 -29.63 -4.21 -3.95
C GLU A 88 -28.92 -3.11 -4.77
N LYS A 89 -27.59 -3.00 -4.69
CA LYS A 89 -26.78 -2.01 -5.42
C LYS A 89 -26.22 -2.53 -6.73
N SER A 90 -26.05 -3.85 -6.88
CA SER A 90 -25.25 -4.44 -7.96
C SER A 90 -25.67 -4.02 -9.35
N ALA A 91 -26.96 -4.12 -9.69
CA ALA A 91 -27.44 -3.80 -11.04
C ALA A 91 -27.15 -2.34 -11.42
N TYR A 92 -27.47 -1.40 -10.52
CA TYR A 92 -27.24 0.01 -10.76
C TYR A 92 -25.75 0.36 -10.77
N ALA A 93 -24.97 -0.15 -9.81
CA ALA A 93 -23.53 0.06 -9.76
C ALA A 93 -22.82 -0.42 -11.03
N PHE A 94 -23.15 -1.64 -11.50
CA PHE A 94 -22.55 -2.19 -12.72
C PHE A 94 -22.93 -1.39 -13.97
N SER A 95 -24.12 -0.77 -13.99
CA SER A 95 -24.54 0.10 -15.10
C SER A 95 -23.72 1.40 -15.20
N LEU A 96 -23.07 1.82 -14.12
CA LEU A 96 -22.20 2.99 -14.07
C LEU A 96 -20.75 2.71 -14.50
N PHE A 97 -20.34 1.44 -14.57
CA PHE A 97 -18.95 1.07 -14.91
C PHE A 97 -18.43 1.66 -16.23
N PRO A 98 -19.23 1.81 -17.30
CA PRO A 98 -18.80 2.49 -18.53
C PRO A 98 -18.28 3.93 -18.31
N LEU A 99 -18.68 4.62 -17.25
CA LEU A 99 -18.20 5.97 -16.94
C LEU A 99 -16.69 6.00 -16.62
N TYR A 100 -16.11 4.86 -16.20
CA TYR A 100 -14.67 4.74 -16.00
C TYR A 100 -13.87 4.66 -17.30
N GLN A 101 -14.52 4.47 -18.46
CA GLN A 101 -13.84 4.12 -19.70
C GLN A 101 -12.83 5.20 -20.13
N ASP A 102 -13.15 6.48 -19.97
CA ASP A 102 -12.27 7.58 -20.38
C ASP A 102 -10.95 7.57 -19.58
N VAL A 103 -11.00 7.44 -18.25
CA VAL A 103 -9.77 7.43 -17.42
C VAL A 103 -8.97 6.14 -17.57
N VAL A 104 -9.63 5.00 -17.77
CA VAL A 104 -8.95 3.72 -18.01
C VAL A 104 -8.30 3.67 -19.39
N SER A 105 -8.95 4.23 -20.43
CA SER A 105 -8.32 4.41 -21.74
C SER A 105 -7.09 5.30 -21.65
N LEU A 106 -7.18 6.43 -20.93
CA LEU A 106 -6.03 7.32 -20.74
C LEU A 106 -4.85 6.63 -20.03
N LEU A 107 -5.13 5.81 -19.01
CA LEU A 107 -4.11 4.96 -18.36
C LEU A 107 -3.44 4.00 -19.35
N ASN A 108 -4.24 3.35 -20.20
CA ASN A 108 -3.76 2.31 -21.11
C ASN A 108 -2.97 2.89 -22.29
N GLU A 109 -3.42 4.02 -22.83
CA GLU A 109 -2.90 4.60 -24.07
C GLU A 109 -1.72 5.55 -23.84
N THR A 110 -1.51 6.01 -22.60
CA THR A 110 -0.49 7.03 -22.30
C THR A 110 0.45 6.60 -21.16
N GLN A 111 1.49 7.40 -20.92
CA GLN A 111 2.35 7.30 -19.74
C GLN A 111 2.04 8.41 -18.71
N LEU A 112 0.98 9.19 -18.93
CA LEU A 112 0.62 10.37 -18.12
C LEU A 112 0.51 10.03 -16.63
N PHE A 113 -0.09 8.89 -16.31
CA PHE A 113 -0.34 8.46 -14.93
C PHE A 113 0.75 7.57 -14.33
N THR A 114 1.69 7.07 -15.14
CA THR A 114 2.70 6.09 -14.70
C THR A 114 4.12 6.69 -14.59
N SER A 115 4.32 7.88 -15.15
CA SER A 115 5.59 8.62 -15.13
C SER A 115 5.67 9.57 -13.95
N VAL A 116 6.88 9.78 -13.42
CA VAL A 116 7.17 10.82 -12.40
C VAL A 116 6.98 12.22 -12.98
N ARG A 117 7.24 12.41 -14.28
CA ARG A 117 7.04 13.69 -14.98
C ARG A 117 5.82 13.62 -15.87
N ILE A 118 4.93 14.60 -15.73
CA ILE A 118 3.77 14.79 -16.61
C ILE A 118 4.27 15.00 -18.04
N ALA A 119 3.94 14.05 -18.93
CA ALA A 119 4.26 14.15 -20.34
C ALA A 119 3.23 15.07 -21.03
N THR A 120 3.71 16.15 -21.63
CA THR A 120 2.89 17.25 -22.13
C THR A 120 2.12 16.92 -23.41
N ASN A 121 2.57 15.90 -24.13
CA ASN A 121 1.97 15.41 -25.37
C ASN A 121 0.57 14.79 -25.19
N PHE A 122 0.11 14.54 -23.96
CA PHE A 122 -1.20 13.93 -23.67
C PHE A 122 -2.24 14.88 -23.04
N ILE A 123 -1.92 16.16 -22.97
CA ILE A 123 -2.70 17.13 -22.18
C ILE A 123 -4.03 17.49 -22.85
N THR A 124 -4.09 17.47 -24.18
CA THR A 124 -5.36 17.66 -24.89
C THR A 124 -6.37 16.55 -24.58
N GLN A 125 -5.93 15.29 -24.47
CA GLN A 125 -6.83 14.21 -24.03
C GLN A 125 -7.28 14.43 -22.57
N LEU A 126 -6.36 14.87 -21.71
CA LEU A 126 -6.67 15.17 -20.32
C LEU A 126 -7.70 16.32 -20.19
N GLU A 127 -7.55 17.40 -20.96
CA GLU A 127 -8.45 18.56 -20.98
C GLU A 127 -9.90 18.18 -21.35
N VAL A 128 -10.06 17.27 -22.32
CA VAL A 128 -11.38 16.73 -22.68
C VAL A 128 -12.01 16.00 -21.50
N ILE A 129 -11.24 15.19 -20.77
CA ILE A 129 -11.74 14.43 -19.63
C ILE A 129 -12.02 15.36 -18.43
N PHE A 130 -11.20 16.39 -18.20
CA PHE A 130 -11.47 17.44 -17.23
C PHE A 130 -12.80 18.15 -17.52
N SER A 131 -13.04 18.51 -18.78
CA SER A 131 -14.29 19.14 -19.21
C SER A 131 -15.50 18.24 -18.97
N LYS A 132 -15.37 16.92 -19.24
CA LYS A 132 -16.41 15.93 -18.89
C LYS A 132 -16.64 15.86 -17.38
N TYR A 133 -15.58 15.85 -16.58
CA TYR A 133 -15.69 15.82 -15.11
C TYR A 133 -16.41 17.06 -14.56
N GLN A 134 -16.08 18.25 -15.06
CA GLN A 134 -16.75 19.50 -14.67
C GLN A 134 -18.26 19.50 -14.97
N GLN A 135 -18.69 18.68 -15.93
CA GLN A 135 -20.10 18.45 -16.28
C GLN A 135 -20.67 17.19 -15.63
N ASN A 136 -20.00 16.63 -14.61
CA ASN A 136 -20.35 15.39 -13.91
C ASN A 136 -20.51 14.19 -14.87
N PHE A 137 -19.73 14.13 -15.95
CA PHE A 137 -19.87 13.12 -17.02
C PHE A 137 -21.29 13.00 -17.58
N ALA A 138 -22.03 14.12 -17.61
CA ALA A 138 -23.43 14.20 -18.01
C ALA A 138 -24.38 13.29 -17.20
N ILE A 139 -23.97 12.88 -16.00
CA ILE A 139 -24.83 12.13 -15.08
C ILE A 139 -26.01 13.00 -14.68
N GLN A 140 -27.22 12.46 -14.86
CA GLN A 140 -28.43 12.99 -14.22
C GLN A 140 -28.55 12.35 -12.84
N PHE A 141 -28.37 13.15 -11.79
CA PHE A 141 -28.41 12.64 -10.43
C PHE A 141 -29.79 12.09 -10.09
N SER A 142 -29.84 10.85 -9.60
CA SER A 142 -31.08 10.20 -9.20
C SER A 142 -31.70 10.88 -7.99
N ASN A 143 -33.03 10.83 -7.90
CA ASN A 143 -33.76 11.20 -6.69
C ASN A 143 -33.72 10.09 -5.63
N ASP A 144 -33.40 8.86 -6.03
CA ASP A 144 -33.14 7.77 -5.09
C ASP A 144 -31.80 8.01 -4.38
N PRO A 145 -31.76 8.11 -3.04
CA PRO A 145 -30.53 8.41 -2.30
C PRO A 145 -29.42 7.38 -2.48
N GLN A 146 -29.77 6.11 -2.70
CA GLN A 146 -28.81 5.02 -2.86
C GLN A 146 -28.19 5.04 -4.25
N GLU A 147 -29.00 5.25 -5.29
CA GLU A 147 -28.50 5.45 -6.65
C GLU A 147 -27.61 6.71 -6.74
N LYS A 148 -28.04 7.81 -6.12
CA LYS A 148 -27.25 9.04 -6.06
C LYS A 148 -25.90 8.83 -5.36
N ALA A 149 -25.87 8.09 -4.26
CA ALA A 149 -24.63 7.78 -3.56
C ALA A 149 -23.66 6.97 -4.44
N LEU A 150 -24.17 6.03 -5.25
CA LEU A 150 -23.36 5.27 -6.22
C LEU A 150 -22.81 6.17 -7.34
N GLN A 151 -23.62 7.10 -7.85
CA GLN A 151 -23.17 8.09 -8.83
C GLN A 151 -22.04 8.97 -8.26
N GLU A 152 -22.20 9.48 -7.04
CA GLU A 152 -21.18 10.28 -6.35
C GLU A 152 -19.90 9.47 -6.05
N GLN A 153 -20.04 8.19 -5.67
CA GLN A 153 -18.91 7.28 -5.47
C GLN A 153 -18.12 7.07 -6.78
N VAL A 154 -18.81 6.84 -7.91
CA VAL A 154 -18.18 6.69 -9.22
C VAL A 154 -17.47 7.97 -9.66
N LEU A 155 -18.08 9.14 -9.45
CA LEU A 155 -17.44 10.43 -9.72
C LEU A 155 -16.19 10.65 -8.85
N ALA A 156 -16.25 10.32 -7.55
CA ALA A 156 -15.08 10.42 -6.68
C ALA A 156 -13.94 9.50 -7.13
N HIS A 157 -14.27 8.30 -7.64
CA HIS A 157 -13.28 7.40 -8.20
C HIS A 157 -12.60 7.98 -9.46
N ILE A 158 -13.38 8.61 -10.34
CA ILE A 158 -12.86 9.28 -11.54
C ILE A 158 -11.99 10.47 -11.14
N GLU A 159 -12.41 11.30 -10.17
CA GLU A 159 -11.59 12.40 -9.64
C GLU A 159 -10.24 11.89 -9.12
N GLY A 160 -10.22 10.73 -8.47
CA GLY A 160 -9.00 10.10 -7.99
C GLY A 160 -7.97 9.84 -9.09
N TYR A 161 -8.41 9.39 -10.27
CA TYR A 161 -7.54 9.23 -11.45
C TYR A 161 -7.05 10.56 -12.01
N LEU A 162 -7.88 11.59 -11.97
CA LEU A 162 -7.56 12.92 -12.48
C LEU A 162 -6.64 13.72 -11.54
N VAL A 163 -6.64 13.38 -10.25
CA VAL A 163 -5.88 14.11 -9.22
C VAL A 163 -4.66 13.33 -8.76
N GLY A 164 -4.80 12.05 -8.39
CA GLY A 164 -3.77 11.27 -7.71
C GLY A 164 -2.42 11.27 -8.42
N PRO A 165 -2.33 10.80 -9.68
CA PRO A 165 -1.07 10.75 -10.43
C PRO A 165 -0.43 12.12 -10.64
N ILE A 166 -1.25 13.14 -10.92
CA ILE A 166 -0.78 14.52 -11.11
C ILE A 166 -0.18 15.06 -9.81
N VAL A 167 -0.86 14.88 -8.68
CA VAL A 167 -0.40 15.33 -7.37
C VAL A 167 0.90 14.65 -6.96
N VAL A 168 1.04 13.35 -7.23
CA VAL A 168 2.29 12.63 -6.98
C VAL A 168 3.42 13.19 -7.85
N SER A 169 3.19 13.41 -9.15
CA SER A 169 4.18 14.01 -10.06
C SER A 169 4.62 15.40 -9.59
N LEU A 170 3.67 16.28 -9.22
CA LEU A 170 3.95 17.63 -8.72
C LEU A 170 4.70 17.59 -7.37
N GLY A 171 4.35 16.65 -6.50
CA GLY A 171 5.04 16.45 -5.22
C GLY A 171 6.49 16.00 -5.40
N MET A 172 6.73 15.01 -6.25
CA MET A 172 8.08 14.49 -6.53
C MET A 172 8.96 15.49 -7.28
N THR A 173 8.38 16.36 -8.10
CA THR A 173 9.10 17.41 -8.84
C THR A 173 9.30 18.70 -8.03
N GLY A 174 8.87 18.73 -6.77
CA GLY A 174 9.15 19.81 -5.83
C GLY A 174 8.18 21.00 -5.90
N MET A 175 7.02 20.86 -6.56
CA MET A 175 6.03 21.94 -6.64
C MET A 175 5.51 22.35 -5.27
N PHE A 176 5.29 21.37 -4.40
CA PHE A 176 4.77 21.61 -3.06
C PHE A 176 5.86 22.01 -2.06
N HIS A 177 7.00 22.54 -2.53
CA HIS A 177 8.01 23.12 -1.67
C HIS A 177 7.44 24.35 -0.94
N LYS A 178 7.81 24.53 0.33
CA LYS A 178 7.20 25.50 1.27
C LYS A 178 7.07 26.92 0.70
N TYR A 179 8.05 27.37 -0.07
CA TYR A 179 8.06 28.68 -0.71
C TYR A 179 6.87 28.90 -1.67
N PHE A 180 6.57 27.93 -2.54
CA PHE A 180 5.48 28.03 -3.52
C PHE A 180 4.09 27.87 -2.90
N MET A 181 4.02 27.30 -1.70
CA MET A 181 2.75 27.16 -0.97
C MET A 181 2.30 28.47 -0.30
N GLU A 182 3.20 29.44 -0.12
CA GLU A 182 2.91 30.67 0.65
C GLU A 182 2.67 31.90 -0.24
N THR A 183 3.04 31.86 -1.53
CA THR A 183 2.91 33.00 -2.47
C THR A 183 2.10 32.64 -3.71
N SER A 184 1.50 33.65 -4.35
CA SER A 184 0.92 33.48 -5.69
C SER A 184 2.02 33.25 -6.73
N PHE A 185 1.73 32.48 -7.78
CA PHE A 185 2.66 32.20 -8.88
C PHE A 185 1.93 32.12 -10.22
N ARG A 186 2.64 32.36 -11.31
CA ARG A 186 2.19 32.09 -12.68
C ARG A 186 2.72 30.75 -13.18
N ALA A 187 2.07 30.16 -14.18
CA ALA A 187 2.46 28.86 -14.72
C ALA A 187 3.89 28.85 -15.29
N GLU A 188 4.34 29.97 -15.86
CA GLU A 188 5.68 30.17 -16.44
C GLU A 188 6.79 30.11 -15.41
N GLU A 189 6.48 30.35 -14.13
CA GLU A 189 7.47 30.30 -13.04
C GLU A 189 7.82 28.86 -12.64
N PHE A 190 7.00 27.89 -13.04
CA PHE A 190 7.12 26.51 -12.54
C PHE A 190 7.38 25.48 -13.65
N HIS A 191 6.80 25.65 -14.83
CA HIS A 191 6.84 24.63 -15.88
C HIS A 191 7.45 25.15 -17.18
N ARG A 192 8.27 24.30 -17.83
CA ARG A 192 8.89 24.63 -19.13
C ARG A 192 7.87 24.77 -20.26
N GLU A 193 6.68 24.22 -20.06
CA GLU A 193 5.52 24.29 -20.95
C GLU A 193 4.33 24.86 -20.15
N PRO A 194 4.22 26.19 -20.02
CA PRO A 194 3.27 26.84 -19.11
C PRO A 194 1.81 26.68 -19.54
N GLU A 195 1.53 26.70 -20.84
CA GLU A 195 0.15 26.54 -21.37
C GLU A 195 -0.45 25.20 -20.98
N VAL A 196 0.36 24.15 -21.02
CA VAL A 196 -0.02 22.80 -20.61
C VAL A 196 -0.27 22.73 -19.10
N PHE A 197 0.60 23.36 -18.33
CA PHE A 197 0.47 23.36 -16.88
C PHE A 197 -0.76 24.15 -16.41
N LYS A 198 -1.12 25.20 -17.14
CA LYS A 198 -2.32 25.99 -16.92
C LYS A 198 -3.59 25.13 -16.93
N VAL A 199 -3.72 24.18 -17.85
CA VAL A 199 -4.86 23.24 -17.91
C VAL A 199 -5.05 22.49 -16.58
N ILE A 200 -3.95 22.04 -15.97
CA ILE A 200 -3.96 21.36 -14.67
C ILE A 200 -4.36 22.33 -13.55
N LEU A 201 -3.80 23.54 -13.54
CA LEU A 201 -4.09 24.55 -12.53
C LEU A 201 -5.55 25.02 -12.60
N ASP A 202 -6.11 25.17 -13.80
CA ASP A 202 -7.51 25.55 -14.02
C ASP A 202 -8.46 24.44 -13.54
N PHE A 203 -8.12 23.17 -13.78
CA PHE A 203 -8.87 22.05 -13.22
C PHE A 203 -8.79 22.00 -11.69
N PHE A 204 -7.60 22.21 -11.11
CA PHE A 204 -7.45 22.26 -9.66
C PHE A 204 -8.11 23.50 -9.04
N THR A 205 -8.24 24.60 -9.80
CA THR A 205 -9.05 25.78 -9.41
C THR A 205 -10.53 25.41 -9.34
N HIS A 206 -11.04 24.65 -10.31
CA HIS A 206 -12.41 24.11 -10.26
C HIS A 206 -12.64 23.21 -9.03
N LEU A 207 -11.64 22.42 -8.63
CA LEU A 207 -11.67 21.62 -7.39
C LEU A 207 -11.45 22.45 -6.11
N ASN A 208 -11.34 23.78 -6.22
CA ASN A 208 -11.06 24.71 -5.12
C ASN A 208 -9.71 24.48 -4.44
N TRP A 209 -8.69 23.98 -5.15
CA TRP A 209 -7.32 23.86 -4.62
C TRP A 209 -6.51 25.13 -4.83
N PHE A 210 -6.85 25.88 -5.87
CA PHE A 210 -6.29 27.20 -6.14
C PHE A 210 -7.40 28.23 -6.32
N THR A 211 -7.06 29.49 -6.09
CA THR A 211 -7.76 30.65 -6.67
C THR A 211 -6.92 31.22 -7.79
N GLU A 212 -7.54 31.60 -8.89
CA GLU A 212 -6.90 32.28 -10.02
C GLU A 212 -7.28 33.78 -10.00
N LYS A 213 -6.28 34.65 -10.18
CA LYS A 213 -6.46 36.09 -10.34
C LYS A 213 -5.42 36.68 -11.29
N ASN A 214 -5.88 37.22 -12.42
CA ASN A 214 -5.02 37.89 -13.42
C ASN A 214 -3.84 37.01 -13.91
N GLY A 215 -4.08 35.73 -14.13
CA GLY A 215 -3.09 34.73 -14.51
C GLY A 215 -2.20 34.21 -13.38
N ASN A 216 -2.48 34.58 -12.12
CA ASN A 216 -1.75 34.12 -10.95
C ASN A 216 -2.60 33.15 -10.13
N TYR A 217 -2.00 32.03 -9.74
CA TYR A 217 -2.61 31.00 -8.91
C TYR A 217 -2.12 31.11 -7.47
N GLN A 218 -3.01 30.91 -6.52
CA GLN A 218 -2.69 30.87 -5.10
C GLN A 218 -3.40 29.69 -4.45
N PHE A 219 -2.70 28.92 -3.61
CA PHE A 219 -3.30 27.81 -2.90
C PHE A 219 -4.42 28.28 -1.97
N THR A 220 -5.52 27.53 -1.95
CA THR A 220 -6.55 27.60 -0.90
C THR A 220 -6.14 26.73 0.29
N GLU A 221 -6.88 26.82 1.40
CA GLU A 221 -6.69 25.88 2.52
C GLU A 221 -6.92 24.42 2.11
N THR A 222 -7.87 24.17 1.20
CA THR A 222 -8.15 22.86 0.62
C THR A 222 -6.96 22.36 -0.20
N GLY A 223 -6.43 23.19 -1.10
CA GLY A 223 -5.26 22.82 -1.90
C GLY A 223 -4.03 22.55 -1.04
N LEU A 224 -3.77 23.38 -0.03
CA LEU A 224 -2.70 23.16 0.94
C LEU A 224 -2.87 21.85 1.71
N PHE A 225 -4.11 21.47 2.03
CA PHE A 225 -4.39 20.22 2.74
C PHE A 225 -3.94 19.00 1.93
N PHE A 226 -4.27 18.96 0.64
CA PHE A 226 -3.92 17.86 -0.26
C PHE A 226 -2.45 17.89 -0.66
N ALA A 227 -1.88 19.06 -0.96
CA ALA A 227 -0.45 19.22 -1.27
C ALA A 227 0.45 18.68 -0.16
N LYS A 228 0.13 18.99 1.11
CA LYS A 228 0.84 18.46 2.30
C LYS A 228 0.68 16.95 2.51
N ARG A 229 -0.22 16.30 1.77
CA ARG A 229 -0.54 14.86 1.85
C ARG A 229 -0.37 14.16 0.50
N ALA A 230 0.35 14.76 -0.44
CA ALA A 230 0.60 14.19 -1.76
C ALA A 230 1.21 12.77 -1.67
N THR A 231 2.07 12.53 -0.68
CA THR A 231 2.68 11.23 -0.41
C THR A 231 1.67 10.12 -0.10
N ALA A 232 0.49 10.44 0.43
CA ALA A 232 -0.57 9.46 0.70
C ALA A 232 -1.09 8.78 -0.58
N TYR A 233 -0.90 9.40 -1.75
CA TYR A 233 -1.23 8.80 -3.04
C TYR A 233 -0.11 7.95 -3.62
N GLY A 234 1.14 8.17 -3.18
CA GLY A 234 2.34 7.67 -3.87
C GLY A 234 2.39 6.15 -3.99
N VAL A 235 2.04 5.41 -2.93
CA VAL A 235 2.04 3.93 -2.98
C VAL A 235 1.02 3.43 -3.99
N THR A 236 -0.24 3.84 -3.92
CA THR A 236 -1.28 3.36 -4.85
C THR A 236 -0.99 3.78 -6.30
N VAL A 237 -0.59 5.03 -6.53
CA VAL A 237 -0.23 5.53 -7.87
C VAL A 237 0.97 4.76 -8.44
N SER A 238 1.94 4.37 -7.61
CA SER A 238 3.11 3.63 -8.08
C SER A 238 2.76 2.29 -8.73
N TYR A 239 1.61 1.68 -8.41
CA TYR A 239 1.13 0.43 -9.00
C TYR A 239 0.28 0.62 -10.26
N LEU A 240 0.06 1.85 -10.74
CA LEU A 240 -0.68 2.07 -11.99
C LEU A 240 -0.08 1.36 -13.23
N PRO A 241 1.25 1.11 -13.35
CA PRO A 241 1.79 0.24 -14.40
C PRO A 241 1.21 -1.18 -14.37
N MET A 242 0.93 -1.74 -13.19
CA MET A 242 0.24 -3.02 -13.05
C MET A 242 -1.23 -2.92 -13.45
N PHE A 243 -1.95 -1.91 -12.95
CA PHE A 243 -3.37 -1.72 -13.29
C PHE A 243 -3.61 -1.41 -14.76
N LYS A 244 -2.64 -0.79 -15.44
CA LYS A 244 -2.62 -0.61 -16.90
C LYS A 244 -2.70 -1.95 -17.66
N ASN A 245 -2.23 -3.03 -17.05
CA ASN A 245 -2.19 -4.36 -17.63
C ASN A 245 -3.26 -5.30 -17.05
N MET A 246 -4.34 -4.74 -16.49
CA MET A 246 -5.40 -5.50 -15.80
C MET A 246 -6.02 -6.60 -16.67
N GLU A 247 -6.22 -6.36 -17.97
CA GLU A 247 -6.77 -7.39 -18.87
C GLU A 247 -5.79 -8.56 -19.06
N SER A 248 -4.49 -8.31 -19.16
CA SER A 248 -3.47 -9.35 -19.26
C SER A 248 -3.37 -10.16 -17.96
N LEU A 249 -3.44 -9.49 -16.80
CA LEU A 249 -3.45 -10.17 -15.52
C LEU A 249 -4.69 -11.04 -15.35
N LEU A 250 -5.89 -10.53 -15.65
CA LEU A 250 -7.12 -11.28 -15.45
C LEU A 250 -7.34 -12.41 -16.47
N PHE A 251 -6.98 -12.21 -17.74
CA PHE A 251 -7.40 -13.09 -18.83
C PHE A 251 -6.26 -13.52 -19.77
N GLY A 252 -5.04 -13.10 -19.49
CA GLY A 252 -3.85 -13.36 -20.31
C GLY A 252 -2.76 -14.05 -19.51
N ASN A 253 -1.51 -13.68 -19.80
CA ASN A 253 -0.34 -14.22 -19.11
C ASN A 253 -0.16 -13.54 -17.74
N PRO A 254 -0.39 -14.25 -16.61
CA PRO A 254 -0.25 -13.66 -15.28
C PRO A 254 1.20 -13.30 -14.93
N ASN A 255 2.17 -13.83 -15.67
CA ASN A 255 3.60 -13.55 -15.45
C ASN A 255 4.12 -12.35 -16.26
N ALA A 256 3.29 -11.72 -17.09
CA ALA A 256 3.72 -10.69 -18.05
C ALA A 256 4.48 -9.50 -17.41
N LEU A 257 4.25 -9.23 -16.12
CA LEU A 257 4.89 -8.13 -15.40
C LEU A 257 5.97 -8.56 -14.40
N ARG A 258 6.19 -9.87 -14.30
CA ARG A 258 6.98 -10.49 -13.24
C ARG A 258 8.13 -11.35 -13.76
N ASP A 259 8.05 -11.81 -15.00
CA ASP A 259 9.15 -12.50 -15.68
C ASP A 259 10.06 -11.45 -16.34
N ILE A 260 10.85 -10.78 -15.50
CA ILE A 260 11.90 -9.83 -15.92
C ILE A 260 13.27 -10.51 -15.90
N GLY A 261 14.21 -10.01 -16.70
CA GLY A 261 15.58 -10.52 -16.75
C GLY A 261 16.30 -10.40 -15.40
N ALA A 262 17.36 -11.19 -15.22
CA ALA A 262 18.21 -11.06 -14.05
C ALA A 262 18.78 -9.63 -13.98
N HIS A 263 18.60 -8.97 -12.84
CA HIS A 263 19.01 -7.57 -12.60
C HIS A 263 18.23 -6.49 -13.36
N GLU A 264 17.10 -6.83 -13.99
CA GLU A 264 16.18 -5.82 -14.52
C GLU A 264 15.30 -5.22 -13.43
N ASP A 265 14.90 -3.98 -13.63
CA ASP A 265 13.99 -3.28 -12.72
C ASP A 265 12.56 -3.85 -12.82
N GLU A 266 11.85 -3.78 -11.70
CA GLU A 266 10.45 -4.18 -11.66
C GLU A 266 9.57 -3.28 -12.55
N ILE A 267 8.74 -3.90 -13.40
CA ILE A 267 7.88 -3.16 -14.35
C ILE A 267 6.42 -3.03 -13.89
N HIS A 268 6.00 -3.82 -12.89
CA HIS A 268 4.65 -3.76 -12.32
C HIS A 268 4.44 -2.55 -11.41
N VAL A 269 5.52 -1.92 -10.94
CA VAL A 269 5.48 -0.81 -9.98
C VAL A 269 6.58 0.21 -10.31
N ASN A 270 6.25 1.50 -10.24
CA ASN A 270 7.25 2.55 -10.29
C ASN A 270 7.96 2.64 -8.93
N ARG A 271 9.12 1.99 -8.81
CA ARG A 271 9.82 1.83 -7.53
C ARG A 271 10.25 3.16 -6.90
N GLU A 272 10.69 4.14 -7.70
CA GLU A 272 11.04 5.48 -7.22
C GLU A 272 9.83 6.16 -6.54
N MET A 273 8.68 6.13 -7.20
CA MET A 273 7.44 6.68 -6.67
C MET A 273 6.92 5.93 -5.44
N ASN A 274 7.07 4.60 -5.44
CA ASN A 274 6.69 3.75 -4.32
C ASN A 274 7.51 4.07 -3.05
N VAL A 275 8.83 4.24 -3.20
CA VAL A 275 9.74 4.65 -2.11
C VAL A 275 9.41 6.06 -1.61
N TRP A 276 9.11 7.00 -2.52
CA TRP A 276 8.71 8.35 -2.13
C TRP A 276 7.38 8.38 -1.37
N GLY A 277 6.38 7.62 -1.85
CA GLY A 277 5.06 7.50 -1.23
C GLY A 277 5.11 6.86 0.16
N SER A 278 5.85 5.77 0.30
CA SER A 278 6.03 5.07 1.59
C SER A 278 6.75 5.95 2.61
N GLY A 279 7.87 6.60 2.25
CA GLY A 279 8.61 7.47 3.17
C GLY A 279 7.77 8.56 3.86
N GLY A 280 6.79 9.14 3.16
CA GLY A 280 5.88 10.15 3.73
C GLY A 280 4.80 9.60 4.66
N ALA A 281 4.42 8.33 4.53
CA ALA A 281 3.38 7.70 5.35
C ALA A 281 3.88 7.27 6.74
N HIS A 282 5.20 7.05 6.89
CA HIS A 282 5.76 6.40 8.07
C HIS A 282 5.89 7.31 9.31
N ALA A 283 5.98 8.63 9.12
CA ALA A 283 6.25 9.60 10.19
C ALA A 283 5.22 9.57 11.34
N THR A 284 3.97 9.16 11.07
CA THR A 284 2.93 9.07 12.13
C THR A 284 3.13 7.84 13.02
N TYR A 285 3.63 6.74 12.45
CA TYR A 285 3.88 5.50 13.20
C TYR A 285 5.16 5.59 14.03
N PHE A 286 6.15 6.36 13.57
CA PHE A 286 7.43 6.53 14.25
C PHE A 286 7.28 7.02 15.68
N LYS A 287 6.32 7.91 15.99
CA LYS A 287 6.11 8.35 17.37
C LYS A 287 5.84 7.19 18.34
N VAL A 288 5.07 6.19 17.93
CA VAL A 288 4.82 5.02 18.79
C VAL A 288 6.06 4.15 18.91
N ILE A 289 6.82 4.01 17.83
CA ILE A 289 8.11 3.33 17.86
C ILE A 289 9.08 4.02 18.83
N ASP A 290 9.11 5.35 18.84
CA ASP A 290 9.99 6.12 19.73
C ASP A 290 9.77 5.73 21.18
N ASP A 291 8.52 5.67 21.63
CA ASP A 291 8.19 5.28 23.01
C ASP A 291 8.73 3.86 23.34
N ILE A 292 8.60 2.91 22.42
CA ILE A 292 9.09 1.53 22.57
C ILE A 292 10.63 1.51 22.64
N ILE A 293 11.29 2.21 21.71
CA ILE A 293 12.76 2.29 21.65
C ILE A 293 13.30 2.95 22.91
N ILE A 294 12.69 4.05 23.36
CA ILE A 294 13.08 4.76 24.58
C ILE A 294 12.99 3.84 25.79
N GLU A 295 11.92 3.06 25.91
CA GLU A 295 11.78 2.14 27.03
C GLU A 295 12.84 1.03 27.00
N ILE A 296 13.07 0.40 25.83
CA ILE A 296 14.05 -0.68 25.68
C ILE A 296 15.46 -0.19 26.05
N PHE A 297 15.88 0.97 25.55
CA PHE A 297 17.24 1.50 25.75
C PHE A 297 17.41 2.36 27.00
N ASN A 298 16.38 2.42 27.87
CA ASN A 298 16.46 2.95 29.24
C ASN A 298 16.58 1.85 30.32
N LYS A 299 16.51 0.57 29.95
CA LYS A 299 16.77 -0.55 30.87
C LYS A 299 18.23 -0.61 31.32
N PRO A 300 18.58 -1.36 32.39
CA PRO A 300 19.97 -1.65 32.72
C PRO A 300 20.76 -2.18 31.51
N ILE A 301 22.03 -1.77 31.36
CA ILE A 301 22.79 -2.00 30.11
C ILE A 301 22.90 -3.47 29.71
N ASN A 302 22.97 -4.37 30.68
CA ASN A 302 23.02 -5.82 30.51
C ASN A 302 21.69 -6.45 30.06
N GLU A 303 20.59 -5.71 30.19
CA GLU A 303 19.24 -6.10 29.73
C GLU A 303 18.87 -5.49 28.38
N GLN A 304 19.72 -4.62 27.83
CA GLN A 304 19.49 -4.00 26.52
C GLN A 304 20.00 -4.87 25.38
N PRO A 305 19.45 -4.71 24.16
CA PRO A 305 20.09 -5.21 22.95
C PRO A 305 21.49 -4.60 22.77
N LYS A 306 22.40 -5.34 22.13
CA LYS A 306 23.70 -4.82 21.70
C LYS A 306 23.57 -3.81 20.56
N GLY A 307 22.46 -3.87 19.82
CA GLY A 307 22.21 -3.03 18.67
C GLY A 307 20.87 -3.33 18.00
N ILE A 308 20.73 -2.89 16.76
CA ILE A 308 19.49 -2.96 15.98
C ILE A 308 19.80 -3.52 14.59
N LEU A 309 18.93 -4.40 14.13
CA LEU A 309 18.88 -4.83 12.74
C LEU A 309 17.57 -4.41 12.10
N ASP A 310 17.66 -3.62 11.03
CA ASP A 310 16.53 -3.23 10.17
C ASP A 310 16.54 -4.11 8.89
N MET A 311 15.61 -5.07 8.81
CA MET A 311 15.44 -5.95 7.66
C MET A 311 14.49 -5.30 6.64
N GLY A 312 14.93 -5.21 5.38
CA GLY A 312 14.28 -4.39 4.35
C GLY A 312 14.51 -2.91 4.57
N CYS A 313 15.75 -2.53 4.87
CA CYS A 313 16.10 -1.16 5.30
C CYS A 313 15.82 -0.07 4.24
N GLY A 314 15.59 -0.42 2.97
CA GLY A 314 15.18 0.51 1.93
C GLY A 314 16.20 1.63 1.69
N ASN A 315 15.90 2.83 2.19
CA ASN A 315 16.79 4.00 2.10
C ASN A 315 17.52 4.33 3.42
N GLY A 316 17.36 3.51 4.47
CA GLY A 316 17.98 3.68 5.78
C GLY A 316 17.32 4.70 6.70
N ALA A 317 16.22 5.34 6.28
CA ALA A 317 15.61 6.42 7.06
C ALA A 317 15.06 5.94 8.42
N PHE A 318 14.54 4.71 8.50
CA PHE A 318 14.03 4.16 9.75
C PHE A 318 15.16 3.83 10.72
N LEU A 319 16.22 3.16 10.24
CA LEU A 319 17.41 2.88 11.04
C LEU A 319 18.09 4.18 11.54
N GLN A 320 18.19 5.20 10.69
CA GLN A 320 18.67 6.53 11.08
C GLN A 320 17.80 7.12 12.20
N HIS A 321 16.48 7.12 12.02
CA HIS A 321 15.54 7.67 12.99
C HIS A 321 15.65 6.97 14.36
N ILE A 322 15.68 5.63 14.39
CA ILE A 322 15.84 4.89 15.65
C ILE A 322 17.17 5.25 16.33
N PHE A 323 18.27 5.33 15.58
CA PHE A 323 19.56 5.73 16.14
C PHE A 323 19.50 7.12 16.79
N GLU A 324 18.94 8.11 16.09
CA GLU A 324 18.79 9.48 16.61
C GLU A 324 17.93 9.53 17.87
N VAL A 325 16.87 8.71 17.95
CA VAL A 325 16.06 8.57 19.17
C VAL A 325 16.89 8.01 20.31
N ILE A 326 17.67 6.94 20.09
CA ILE A 326 18.50 6.34 21.14
C ILE A 326 19.56 7.32 21.62
N GLU A 327 20.31 7.91 20.69
CA GLU A 327 21.38 8.86 20.96
C GLU A 327 20.88 10.03 21.83
N ARG A 328 19.73 10.61 21.49
CA ARG A 328 19.28 11.87 22.09
C ARG A 328 18.36 11.70 23.28
N GLN A 329 17.63 10.59 23.37
CA GLN A 329 16.48 10.47 24.28
C GLN A 329 16.58 9.32 25.28
N THR A 330 17.70 8.59 25.33
CA THR A 330 17.85 7.41 26.20
C THR A 330 19.08 7.45 27.09
N LEU A 331 19.08 6.62 28.14
CA LEU A 331 20.25 6.39 28.98
C LEU A 331 21.38 5.74 28.19
N ARG A 332 21.07 4.84 27.24
CA ARG A 332 22.07 4.26 26.33
C ARG A 332 22.79 5.32 25.51
N GLY A 333 22.07 6.34 25.03
CA GLY A 333 22.63 7.46 24.28
C GLY A 333 23.77 8.18 25.00
N LYS A 334 23.70 8.29 26.33
CA LYS A 334 24.74 8.89 27.18
C LYS A 334 25.97 8.00 27.39
N LEU A 335 25.89 6.74 26.98
CA LEU A 335 26.90 5.70 27.23
C LEU A 335 27.44 5.08 25.94
N LEU A 336 27.18 5.68 24.76
CA LEU A 336 27.57 5.10 23.47
C LEU A 336 29.09 4.95 23.29
N GLU A 337 29.91 5.72 24.00
CA GLU A 337 31.36 5.56 23.99
C GLU A 337 31.81 4.26 24.67
N GLU A 338 31.21 3.92 25.83
CA GLU A 338 31.53 2.71 26.60
C GLU A 338 30.75 1.49 26.08
N HIS A 339 29.56 1.72 25.57
CA HIS A 339 28.61 0.71 25.11
C HIS A 339 28.03 1.10 23.73
N PRO A 340 28.81 1.00 22.64
CA PRO A 340 28.34 1.37 21.31
C PRO A 340 27.16 0.51 20.85
N LEU A 341 26.37 1.03 19.92
CA LEU A 341 25.31 0.28 19.25
C LEU A 341 25.86 -0.42 18.01
N PHE A 342 25.51 -1.68 17.81
CA PHE A 342 25.76 -2.38 16.55
C PHE A 342 24.56 -2.21 15.60
N LEU A 343 24.67 -1.29 14.65
CA LEU A 343 23.59 -1.00 13.69
C LEU A 343 23.76 -1.82 12.41
N VAL A 344 22.67 -2.44 11.94
CA VAL A 344 22.62 -3.22 10.70
C VAL A 344 21.43 -2.79 9.86
N GLY A 345 21.68 -2.39 8.62
CA GLY A 345 20.67 -2.31 7.56
C GLY A 345 20.84 -3.49 6.61
N ALA A 346 19.81 -4.33 6.51
CA ALA A 346 19.80 -5.50 5.62
C ALA A 346 18.73 -5.32 4.54
N ASP A 347 19.07 -5.65 3.29
CA ASP A 347 18.14 -5.61 2.17
C ASP A 347 18.59 -6.57 1.07
N TYR A 348 17.64 -7.20 0.37
CA TYR A 348 17.95 -8.11 -0.72
C TYR A 348 18.26 -7.35 -2.02
N ASN A 349 17.81 -6.08 -2.12
CA ASN A 349 17.99 -5.21 -3.27
C ASN A 349 19.29 -4.38 -3.14
N GLN A 350 20.21 -4.55 -4.09
CA GLN A 350 21.50 -3.85 -4.10
C GLN A 350 21.38 -2.32 -4.24
N ALA A 351 20.37 -1.81 -4.96
CA ALA A 351 20.14 -0.38 -5.09
C ALA A 351 19.71 0.24 -3.76
N ALA A 352 18.84 -0.44 -3.01
CA ALA A 352 18.45 -0.05 -1.65
C ALA A 352 19.70 0.04 -0.74
N LEU A 353 20.55 -0.99 -0.72
CA LEU A 353 21.80 -0.99 0.06
C LEU A 353 22.71 0.20 -0.29
N LYS A 354 22.84 0.55 -1.58
CA LYS A 354 23.64 1.70 -2.02
C LYS A 354 23.07 3.02 -1.50
N VAL A 355 21.76 3.21 -1.55
CA VAL A 355 21.08 4.40 -1.03
C VAL A 355 21.20 4.48 0.49
N THR A 356 20.94 3.38 1.20
CA THR A 356 21.11 3.29 2.67
C THR A 356 22.52 3.68 3.10
N ARG A 357 23.57 3.14 2.45
CA ARG A 357 24.96 3.53 2.75
C ARG A 357 25.18 5.02 2.59
N ALA A 358 24.73 5.60 1.47
CA ALA A 358 24.92 7.02 1.19
C ALA A 358 24.21 7.91 2.23
N ASN A 359 22.99 7.55 2.61
CA ASN A 359 22.20 8.31 3.59
C ASN A 359 22.79 8.22 5.00
N LEU A 360 23.18 7.03 5.46
CA LEU A 360 23.77 6.85 6.78
C LEU A 360 25.14 7.53 6.91
N ILE A 361 25.99 7.46 5.87
CA ILE A 361 27.26 8.22 5.83
C ILE A 361 26.99 9.72 5.89
N LYS A 362 26.00 10.22 5.14
CA LYS A 362 25.61 11.64 5.15
C LYS A 362 25.08 12.08 6.53
N ALA A 363 24.47 11.17 7.28
CA ALA A 363 23.98 11.40 8.63
C ALA A 363 25.04 11.20 9.72
N ASP A 364 26.28 10.86 9.35
CA ASP A 364 27.38 10.51 10.28
C ASP A 364 27.06 9.31 11.19
N ILE A 365 26.31 8.34 10.65
CA ILE A 365 25.90 7.12 11.36
C ILE A 365 26.71 5.93 10.84
N TRP A 366 27.43 5.27 11.75
CA TRP A 366 28.18 4.05 11.43
C TRP A 366 27.29 2.80 11.55
N ALA A 367 26.97 2.18 10.42
CA ALA A 367 26.18 0.94 10.36
C ALA A 367 26.79 -0.07 9.38
N LYS A 368 26.51 -1.36 9.61
CA LYS A 368 26.77 -2.42 8.64
C LYS A 368 25.59 -2.48 7.66
N VAL A 369 25.87 -2.29 6.37
CA VAL A 369 24.85 -2.38 5.33
C VAL A 369 25.15 -3.61 4.48
N ILE A 370 24.36 -4.66 4.65
CA ILE A 370 24.63 -6.01 4.14
C ILE A 370 23.45 -6.55 3.33
N TRP A 371 23.73 -7.53 2.48
CA TRP A 371 22.68 -8.25 1.78
C TRP A 371 21.92 -9.13 2.78
N GLY A 372 20.60 -9.18 2.67
CA GLY A 372 19.77 -10.06 3.49
C GLY A 372 18.39 -10.25 2.90
N ASP A 373 17.87 -11.48 2.99
CA ASP A 373 16.53 -11.83 2.55
C ASP A 373 15.66 -12.14 3.79
N ILE A 374 14.47 -11.55 3.86
CA ILE A 374 13.54 -11.78 4.96
C ILE A 374 13.15 -13.27 5.08
N GLY A 375 13.19 -14.04 3.99
CA GLY A 375 12.92 -15.49 4.00
C GLY A 375 14.09 -16.34 4.51
N ARG A 376 15.29 -15.76 4.70
CA ARG A 376 16.54 -16.45 5.05
C ARG A 376 17.27 -15.83 6.26
N PRO A 377 16.63 -15.75 7.44
CA PRO A 377 17.29 -15.25 8.65
C PRO A 377 18.47 -16.13 9.09
N ASP A 378 18.52 -17.39 8.66
CA ASP A 378 19.65 -18.31 8.89
C ASP A 378 20.94 -17.82 8.22
N LEU A 379 20.85 -17.37 6.96
CA LEU A 379 21.99 -16.80 6.24
C LEU A 379 22.43 -15.49 6.85
N LEU A 380 21.46 -14.63 7.19
CA LEU A 380 21.74 -13.35 7.85
C LEU A 380 22.47 -13.54 9.17
N ALA A 381 22.00 -14.47 10.01
CA ALA A 381 22.62 -14.77 11.30
C ALA A 381 24.05 -15.30 11.12
N LYS A 382 24.28 -16.18 10.14
CA LYS A 382 25.61 -16.70 9.82
C LYS A 382 26.55 -15.59 9.37
N ASP A 383 26.11 -14.72 8.46
CA ASP A 383 26.93 -13.62 7.93
C ASP A 383 27.30 -12.62 9.03
N LEU A 384 26.40 -12.36 9.97
CA LEU A 384 26.66 -11.48 11.11
C LEU A 384 27.71 -12.07 12.07
N GLU A 385 27.59 -13.36 12.38
CA GLU A 385 28.54 -14.06 13.25
C GLU A 385 29.93 -14.12 12.58
N GLU A 386 30.01 -14.57 11.32
CA GLU A 386 31.29 -14.78 10.64
C GLU A 386 32.03 -13.48 10.33
N ASN A 387 31.31 -12.43 9.91
CA ASN A 387 31.96 -11.19 9.45
C ASN A 387 32.12 -10.14 10.56
N TYR A 388 31.32 -10.21 11.62
CA TYR A 388 31.28 -9.17 12.65
C TYR A 388 31.26 -9.68 14.09
N ALA A 389 31.28 -11.01 14.31
CA ALA A 389 31.21 -11.62 15.64
C ALA A 389 30.02 -11.12 16.46
N ILE A 390 28.86 -11.00 15.82
CA ILE A 390 27.61 -10.58 16.45
C ILE A 390 26.50 -11.62 16.21
N ASP A 391 25.94 -12.14 17.29
CA ASP A 391 24.78 -13.03 17.22
C ASP A 391 23.52 -12.19 16.92
N LEU A 392 22.74 -12.60 15.92
CA LEU A 392 21.47 -11.96 15.59
C LEU A 392 20.50 -11.90 16.79
N LYS A 393 20.59 -12.87 17.70
CA LYS A 393 19.80 -12.93 18.94
C LYS A 393 20.11 -11.80 19.91
N ASP A 394 21.26 -11.14 19.77
CA ASP A 394 21.67 -10.03 20.61
C ASP A 394 21.20 -8.67 20.09
N LEU A 395 20.50 -8.64 18.95
CA LEU A 395 19.97 -7.43 18.33
C LEU A 395 18.46 -7.32 18.52
N LEU A 396 17.96 -6.09 18.66
CA LEU A 396 16.55 -5.82 18.43
C LEU A 396 16.31 -5.88 16.92
N ASN A 397 15.46 -6.80 16.50
CA ASN A 397 15.10 -6.94 15.10
C ASN A 397 13.91 -6.06 14.80
N VAL A 398 14.04 -5.20 13.78
CA VAL A 398 12.99 -4.28 13.35
C VAL A 398 12.73 -4.45 11.86
N ARG A 399 11.50 -4.23 11.42
CA ARG A 399 11.14 -4.12 10.00
C ARG A 399 9.79 -3.45 9.83
N THR A 400 9.60 -2.76 8.71
CA THR A 400 8.37 -2.03 8.42
C THR A 400 7.79 -2.47 7.08
N PHE A 401 6.54 -2.93 7.08
CA PHE A 401 5.75 -3.28 5.90
C PHE A 401 6.45 -4.31 5.00
N LEU A 402 6.88 -5.44 5.58
CA LEU A 402 7.74 -6.40 4.87
C LEU A 402 7.30 -7.86 4.98
N ASP A 403 6.71 -8.31 6.09
CA ASP A 403 6.35 -9.74 6.22
C ASP A 403 5.27 -10.12 5.21
N HIS A 404 4.35 -9.20 4.86
CA HIS A 404 3.37 -9.43 3.80
C HIS A 404 3.98 -9.50 2.38
N ASN A 405 5.15 -8.89 2.17
CA ASN A 405 5.83 -8.84 0.87
C ASN A 405 6.94 -9.91 0.76
N ARG A 406 6.93 -10.90 1.66
CA ARG A 406 7.82 -12.08 1.56
C ARG A 406 7.53 -12.85 0.26
N ILE A 407 8.57 -13.47 -0.28
CA ILE A 407 8.43 -14.35 -1.45
C ILE A 407 7.56 -15.55 -1.06
N TRP A 408 6.61 -15.90 -1.93
CA TRP A 408 5.79 -17.08 -1.73
C TRP A 408 6.67 -18.34 -1.77
N GLU A 409 6.51 -19.19 -0.75
CA GLU A 409 7.08 -20.52 -0.69
C GLU A 409 5.94 -21.49 -0.35
N GLU A 410 5.86 -22.62 -1.04
CA GLU A 410 4.88 -23.64 -0.64
C GLU A 410 5.21 -24.13 0.77
N PRO A 411 4.23 -24.12 1.71
CA PRO A 411 4.48 -24.54 3.08
C PRO A 411 4.87 -26.02 3.14
N GLU A 412 6.01 -26.31 3.76
CA GLU A 412 6.54 -27.66 3.91
C GLU A 412 5.74 -28.48 4.93
N THR A 413 5.12 -27.80 5.90
CA THR A 413 4.27 -28.41 6.93
C THR A 413 2.89 -27.79 6.88
N ILE A 414 1.87 -28.63 6.65
CA ILE A 414 0.46 -28.25 6.68
C ILE A 414 -0.12 -28.63 8.03
N LYS A 415 -0.83 -27.70 8.68
CA LYS A 415 -1.56 -28.00 9.91
C LYS A 415 -2.90 -28.66 9.58
N GLU A 416 -3.05 -29.93 9.93
CA GLU A 416 -4.33 -30.62 9.79
C GLU A 416 -5.44 -29.90 10.55
N GLY A 417 -6.60 -29.75 9.90
CA GLY A 417 -7.76 -29.09 10.49
C GLY A 417 -7.63 -27.57 10.65
N ARG A 418 -6.61 -26.91 10.05
CA ARG A 418 -6.56 -25.44 10.01
C ARG A 418 -7.83 -24.92 9.35
N ASN A 419 -8.48 -23.99 10.03
CA ASN A 419 -9.63 -23.25 9.54
C ASN A 419 -9.38 -21.76 9.77
N SER A 420 -8.83 -21.12 8.74
CA SER A 420 -8.53 -19.70 8.72
C SER A 420 -9.77 -18.87 9.03
N ILE A 421 -9.59 -17.78 9.77
CA ILE A 421 -10.61 -16.73 9.90
C ILE A 421 -10.44 -15.62 8.87
N SER A 422 -9.34 -15.65 8.09
CA SER A 422 -9.08 -14.67 7.06
C SER A 422 -10.15 -14.73 5.97
N THR A 423 -10.57 -13.56 5.55
CA THR A 423 -11.40 -13.37 4.36
C THR A 423 -10.56 -13.04 3.13
N GLY A 424 -9.24 -12.86 3.26
CA GLY A 424 -8.36 -12.33 2.23
C GLY A 424 -8.46 -13.03 0.86
N ALA A 425 -8.14 -12.29 -0.20
CA ALA A 425 -8.04 -12.83 -1.56
C ALA A 425 -6.57 -12.89 -1.97
N PHE A 426 -6.00 -14.09 -1.98
CA PHE A 426 -4.57 -14.29 -2.25
C PHE A 426 -4.33 -14.94 -3.60
N ALA A 427 -3.27 -14.50 -4.26
CA ALA A 427 -2.83 -15.04 -5.53
C ALA A 427 -1.30 -15.12 -5.57
N HIS A 428 -0.81 -16.07 -6.38
CA HIS A 428 0.58 -16.09 -6.82
C HIS A 428 0.61 -16.48 -8.29
N ARG A 429 1.15 -15.61 -9.14
CA ARG A 429 1.21 -15.81 -10.60
C ARG A 429 -0.14 -16.22 -11.18
N GLY A 430 -1.20 -15.51 -10.78
CA GLY A 430 -2.57 -15.71 -11.26
C GLY A 430 -3.30 -16.93 -10.69
N LYS A 431 -2.63 -17.81 -9.95
CA LYS A 431 -3.27 -18.92 -9.24
C LYS A 431 -3.81 -18.47 -7.90
N ARG A 432 -5.01 -18.91 -7.55
CA ARG A 432 -5.59 -18.67 -6.23
C ARG A 432 -4.84 -19.47 -5.18
N ILE A 433 -4.54 -18.83 -4.05
CA ILE A 433 -3.98 -19.50 -2.87
C ILE A 433 -5.07 -19.61 -1.80
N PRO A 434 -5.29 -20.80 -1.20
CA PRO A 434 -6.19 -20.96 -0.06
C PRO A 434 -5.72 -20.18 1.18
N ASN A 435 -6.65 -19.59 1.94
CA ASN A 435 -6.29 -18.79 3.11
C ASN A 435 -5.60 -19.64 4.19
N ASN A 436 -6.00 -20.90 4.35
CA ASN A 436 -5.30 -21.87 5.23
C ASN A 436 -3.82 -22.01 4.84
N SER A 437 -3.51 -22.10 3.55
CA SER A 437 -2.14 -22.22 3.05
C SER A 437 -1.32 -20.95 3.27
N VAL A 438 -1.94 -19.76 3.19
CA VAL A 438 -1.27 -18.49 3.51
C VAL A 438 -0.89 -18.43 4.98
N GLU A 439 -1.76 -18.89 5.88
CA GLU A 439 -1.44 -18.99 7.31
C GLU A 439 -0.33 -20.00 7.61
N ASP A 440 -0.33 -21.17 6.96
CA ASP A 440 0.76 -22.15 7.11
C ASP A 440 2.09 -21.61 6.56
N ASN A 441 2.05 -20.89 5.43
CA ASN A 441 3.22 -20.21 4.89
C ASN A 441 3.73 -19.09 5.85
N LEU A 442 2.83 -18.30 6.44
CA LEU A 442 3.18 -17.30 7.44
C LEU A 442 3.77 -17.94 8.71
N LEU A 443 3.22 -19.08 9.15
CA LEU A 443 3.74 -19.83 10.29
C LEU A 443 5.17 -20.31 10.02
N GLN A 444 5.41 -20.89 8.84
CA GLN A 444 6.75 -21.31 8.42
C GLN A 444 7.72 -20.13 8.42
N HIS A 445 7.32 -18.99 7.85
CA HIS A 445 8.12 -17.76 7.85
C HIS A 445 8.47 -17.29 9.28
N LEU A 446 7.49 -17.17 10.17
CA LEU A 446 7.72 -16.73 11.55
C LEU A 446 8.57 -17.73 12.35
N LYS A 447 8.43 -19.05 12.10
CA LYS A 447 9.28 -20.08 12.71
C LYS A 447 10.75 -19.96 12.30
N LYS A 448 11.06 -19.52 11.07
CA LYS A 448 12.44 -19.23 10.66
C LYS A 448 13.05 -18.09 11.49
N TRP A 449 12.24 -17.09 11.85
CA TRP A 449 12.68 -15.93 12.63
C TRP A 449 12.70 -16.15 14.15
N ALA A 450 11.78 -16.97 14.68
CA ALA A 450 11.57 -17.14 16.11
C ALA A 450 12.88 -17.38 16.90
N PRO A 451 13.80 -18.29 16.48
CA PRO A 451 15.07 -18.53 17.20
C PRO A 451 15.94 -17.30 17.42
N TYR A 452 15.78 -16.27 16.59
CA TYR A 452 16.59 -15.05 16.59
C TYR A 452 15.93 -13.87 17.31
N VAL A 453 14.61 -13.92 17.54
CA VAL A 453 13.85 -12.77 18.04
C VAL A 453 13.20 -13.01 19.40
N HIS A 454 13.33 -14.21 19.98
CA HIS A 454 12.75 -14.52 21.30
C HIS A 454 13.18 -13.56 22.42
N LYS A 455 14.47 -13.17 22.46
CA LYS A 455 15.09 -12.45 23.58
C LYS A 455 14.71 -10.96 23.63
N TYR A 456 15.08 -10.22 22.58
CA TYR A 456 14.85 -8.76 22.51
C TYR A 456 13.59 -8.39 21.73
N GLY A 457 13.04 -9.34 20.98
CA GLY A 457 11.82 -9.17 20.22
C GLY A 457 12.05 -8.82 18.75
N LEU A 458 10.93 -8.85 18.05
CA LEU A 458 10.75 -8.43 16.68
C LEU A 458 9.74 -7.28 16.67
N LEU A 459 10.23 -6.07 16.42
CA LEU A 459 9.42 -4.86 16.30
C LEU A 459 8.98 -4.68 14.84
N ILE A 460 7.69 -4.90 14.59
CA ILE A 460 7.11 -4.76 13.25
C ILE A 460 6.09 -3.63 13.20
N ILE A 461 6.11 -2.91 12.09
CA ILE A 461 4.96 -2.17 11.59
C ILE A 461 4.43 -2.96 10.41
N GLU A 462 3.17 -3.37 10.43
CA GLU A 462 2.62 -4.25 9.39
C GLU A 462 1.29 -3.75 8.83
N LEU A 463 1.08 -4.03 7.54
CA LEU A 463 -0.13 -3.75 6.77
C LEU A 463 -1.09 -4.96 6.80
N HIS A 464 -2.38 -4.66 6.90
CA HIS A 464 -3.44 -5.63 7.09
C HIS A 464 -4.63 -5.38 6.17
N THR A 465 -5.28 -6.49 5.79
CA THR A 465 -6.61 -6.47 5.16
C THR A 465 -7.71 -6.49 6.23
N ILE A 466 -8.94 -6.21 5.81
CA ILE A 466 -10.17 -6.36 6.58
C ILE A 466 -11.28 -6.92 5.69
N ALA A 467 -12.36 -7.46 6.27
CA ALA A 467 -13.47 -8.03 5.51
C ALA A 467 -14.10 -7.03 4.53
N PRO A 468 -14.46 -7.43 3.29
CA PRO A 468 -14.98 -6.52 2.28
C PRO A 468 -16.28 -5.83 2.71
N GLN A 469 -17.14 -6.50 3.47
CA GLN A 469 -18.35 -5.91 4.05
C GLN A 469 -18.00 -4.79 5.04
N LEU A 470 -16.96 -4.96 5.86
CA LEU A 470 -16.50 -3.94 6.78
C LEU A 470 -15.87 -2.76 6.04
N THR A 471 -15.15 -3.01 4.95
CA THR A 471 -14.64 -1.98 4.04
C THR A 471 -15.77 -1.17 3.42
N ALA A 472 -16.79 -1.82 2.86
CA ALA A 472 -17.93 -1.18 2.22
C ALA A 472 -18.75 -0.29 3.18
N GLN A 473 -18.81 -0.65 4.46
CA GLN A 473 -19.46 0.16 5.51
C GLN A 473 -18.62 1.38 5.94
N ASN A 474 -17.35 1.43 5.56
CA ASN A 474 -16.37 2.43 6.01
C ASN A 474 -15.61 3.10 4.85
N LEU A 475 -16.20 3.15 3.66
CA LEU A 475 -15.68 3.91 2.53
C LEU A 475 -15.36 5.35 2.95
N GLY A 476 -14.19 5.85 2.54
CA GLY A 476 -13.73 7.16 2.98
C GLY A 476 -13.19 7.22 4.41
N LYS A 477 -13.09 6.10 5.14
CA LYS A 477 -12.46 6.04 6.48
C LYS A 477 -11.27 5.10 6.54
N THR A 478 -11.12 4.24 5.54
CA THR A 478 -10.04 3.26 5.40
C THR A 478 -9.55 3.25 3.96
N ALA A 479 -8.29 2.86 3.76
CA ALA A 479 -7.68 2.63 2.45
C ALA A 479 -7.66 1.13 2.07
N ALA A 480 -8.45 0.30 2.77
CA ALA A 480 -8.43 -1.16 2.61
C ALA A 480 -8.67 -1.62 1.17
N THR A 481 -9.60 -1.02 0.40
CA THR A 481 -9.81 -1.40 -1.00
C THR A 481 -8.54 -1.20 -1.83
N ALA A 482 -7.91 -0.03 -1.70
CA ALA A 482 -6.67 0.28 -2.42
C ALA A 482 -5.52 -0.65 -2.02
N TYR A 483 -5.37 -0.94 -0.72
CA TYR A 483 -4.34 -1.84 -0.22
C TYR A 483 -4.56 -3.29 -0.65
N ASP A 484 -5.78 -3.82 -0.48
CA ASP A 484 -6.14 -5.17 -0.92
C ASP A 484 -5.87 -5.38 -2.41
N ALA A 485 -6.29 -4.42 -3.25
CA ALA A 485 -6.10 -4.53 -4.69
C ALA A 485 -4.63 -4.42 -5.08
N THR A 486 -3.91 -3.39 -4.60
CA THR A 486 -2.49 -3.19 -4.92
C THR A 486 -1.64 -4.39 -4.51
N HIS A 487 -1.84 -4.89 -3.29
CA HIS A 487 -1.05 -6.00 -2.73
C HIS A 487 -1.49 -7.34 -3.32
N GLY A 488 -2.79 -7.59 -3.46
CA GLY A 488 -3.30 -8.82 -4.05
C GLY A 488 -2.83 -9.03 -5.49
N PHE A 489 -3.00 -8.04 -6.37
CA PHE A 489 -2.55 -8.16 -7.77
C PHE A 489 -1.03 -8.20 -7.92
N SER A 490 -0.30 -7.77 -6.90
CA SER A 490 1.16 -7.86 -6.84
C SER A 490 1.62 -9.03 -5.96
N ASP A 491 0.84 -10.11 -5.83
CA ASP A 491 1.25 -11.34 -5.16
C ASP A 491 1.81 -11.11 -3.73
N GLN A 492 1.20 -10.17 -2.99
CA GLN A 492 1.54 -9.87 -1.60
C GLN A 492 0.43 -10.37 -0.66
N PHE A 493 0.83 -10.70 0.57
CA PHE A 493 0.05 -11.53 1.50
C PHE A 493 -0.32 -10.77 2.78
N ILE A 494 -1.11 -9.70 2.63
CA ILE A 494 -1.64 -8.96 3.79
C ILE A 494 -2.79 -9.73 4.45
N VAL A 495 -2.64 -10.06 5.73
CA VAL A 495 -3.64 -10.79 6.53
C VAL A 495 -4.25 -9.86 7.58
N GLU A 496 -5.44 -10.21 8.08
CA GLU A 496 -6.07 -9.51 9.20
C GLU A 496 -5.15 -9.54 10.45
N ILE A 497 -5.25 -8.52 11.32
CA ILE A 497 -4.41 -8.42 12.53
C ILE A 497 -4.54 -9.67 13.41
N ASP A 498 -5.78 -10.14 13.62
CA ASP A 498 -6.05 -11.32 14.46
C ASP A 498 -5.42 -12.59 13.85
N VAL A 499 -5.36 -12.69 12.52
CA VAL A 499 -4.70 -13.80 11.83
C VAL A 499 -3.19 -13.75 12.06
N LEU A 500 -2.56 -12.57 11.92
CA LEU A 500 -1.13 -12.40 12.23
C LEU A 500 -0.83 -12.82 13.68
N HIS A 501 -1.64 -12.35 14.65
CA HIS A 501 -1.43 -12.66 16.07
C HIS A 501 -1.61 -14.14 16.38
N ASN A 502 -2.64 -14.78 15.82
CA ASN A 502 -2.87 -16.21 15.99
C ASN A 502 -1.71 -17.04 15.43
N VAL A 503 -1.24 -16.72 14.22
CA VAL A 503 -0.12 -17.42 13.59
C VAL A 503 1.21 -17.15 14.31
N ALA A 504 1.43 -15.92 14.78
CA ALA A 504 2.61 -15.59 15.59
C ALA A 504 2.64 -16.38 16.90
N ALA A 505 1.50 -16.51 17.58
CA ALA A 505 1.39 -17.33 18.79
C ALA A 505 1.75 -18.80 18.53
N GLU A 506 1.35 -19.36 17.38
CA GLU A 506 1.76 -20.72 16.95
C GLU A 506 3.28 -20.85 16.72
N ALA A 507 3.97 -19.75 16.44
CA ALA A 507 5.44 -19.67 16.36
C ALA A 507 6.11 -19.34 17.71
N ASN A 508 5.36 -19.33 18.82
CA ASN A 508 5.79 -18.87 20.15
C ASN A 508 6.27 -17.40 20.17
N LEU A 509 5.64 -16.56 19.36
CA LEU A 509 5.87 -15.12 19.31
C LEU A 509 4.58 -14.38 19.67
N PHE A 510 4.61 -13.63 20.77
CA PHE A 510 3.43 -12.96 21.31
C PHE A 510 3.60 -11.44 21.23
N PRO A 511 2.58 -10.69 20.79
CA PRO A 511 2.62 -9.24 20.84
C PRO A 511 2.61 -8.78 22.29
N ASP A 512 3.55 -7.90 22.63
CA ASP A 512 3.56 -7.21 23.92
C ASP A 512 2.35 -6.26 24.00
N PRO A 513 1.38 -6.50 24.91
CA PRO A 513 0.16 -5.71 25.00
C PRO A 513 0.42 -4.23 25.34
N ALA A 514 1.55 -3.91 25.98
CA ALA A 514 1.91 -2.54 26.30
C ALA A 514 2.25 -1.73 25.03
N TYR A 515 2.77 -2.40 24.00
CA TYR A 515 3.27 -1.77 22.78
C TYR A 515 2.37 -1.97 21.57
N PHE A 516 1.42 -2.90 21.63
CA PHE A 516 0.49 -3.11 20.53
C PHE A 516 -0.33 -1.84 20.26
N LYS A 517 -0.29 -1.38 19.00
CA LYS A 517 -1.16 -0.31 18.49
C LYS A 517 -1.69 -0.69 17.11
N LYS A 518 -2.88 -0.21 16.78
CA LYS A 518 -3.49 -0.38 15.46
C LYS A 518 -4.01 0.95 14.93
N PHE A 519 -4.02 1.09 13.61
CA PHE A 519 -4.32 2.34 12.93
C PHE A 519 -5.29 2.14 11.76
N PRO A 520 -6.38 2.93 11.72
CA PRO A 520 -6.94 3.69 12.84
C PRO A 520 -7.35 2.77 14.00
N ASP A 521 -7.40 3.27 15.23
CA ASP A 521 -7.79 2.47 16.41
C ASP A 521 -9.28 2.12 16.40
N THR A 522 -9.65 1.17 15.54
CA THR A 522 -11.02 0.79 15.19
C THR A 522 -11.05 -0.68 14.74
N ALA A 523 -12.23 -1.18 14.35
CA ALA A 523 -12.35 -2.51 13.76
C ALA A 523 -11.78 -2.59 12.33
N TYR A 524 -11.73 -1.47 11.61
CA TYR A 524 -11.24 -1.40 10.23
C TYR A 524 -9.77 -0.95 10.15
N ALA A 525 -8.97 -1.28 11.17
CA ALA A 525 -7.55 -0.97 11.20
C ALA A 525 -6.82 -1.73 10.09
N THR A 526 -6.00 -1.02 9.31
CA THR A 526 -5.20 -1.61 8.23
C THR A 526 -3.71 -1.58 8.53
N VAL A 527 -3.28 -0.97 9.63
CA VAL A 527 -1.87 -0.98 10.05
C VAL A 527 -1.79 -1.35 11.53
N SER A 528 -0.78 -2.14 11.91
CA SER A 528 -0.47 -2.40 13.32
C SER A 528 1.02 -2.22 13.62
N ILE A 529 1.32 -1.96 14.89
CA ILE A 529 2.66 -1.94 15.45
C ILE A 529 2.70 -3.02 16.52
N ASN A 530 3.66 -3.94 16.45
CA ASN A 530 3.80 -5.05 17.37
C ASN A 530 5.26 -5.20 17.78
N LEU A 531 5.50 -5.43 19.06
CA LEU A 531 6.73 -6.03 19.53
C LEU A 531 6.46 -7.50 19.86
N LEU A 532 6.81 -8.39 18.93
CA LEU A 532 6.62 -9.83 19.06
C LEU A 532 7.80 -10.44 19.83
N LYS A 533 7.55 -11.17 20.92
CA LYS A 533 8.60 -11.77 21.77
C LYS A 533 8.30 -13.21 22.15
N GLY A 534 9.33 -13.92 22.60
CA GLY A 534 9.13 -15.20 23.28
C GLY A 534 8.41 -15.04 24.61
N ASN A 535 7.81 -16.14 25.07
CA ASN A 535 7.31 -16.27 26.43
C ASN A 535 8.45 -16.24 27.47
#